data_AF-A0A966ENL5-F1
#
_entry.id   AF-A0A966ENL5-F1
#
_cell.length_a   1.000
_cell.length_b   1.000
_cell.length_c   1.000
_cell.angle_alpha   90.00
_cell.angle_beta   90.00
_cell.angle_gamma   90.00
#
_symmetry.space_group_name_H-M   'P 1'
#
loop_
_entity.id
_entity.type
_entity.pdbx_description
1 polymer ?
#
loop_
_entity_poly.entity_id
_entity_poly.type
_entity_poly.pdbx_seq_one_letter_code
_entity_poly.pdbx_strand_id
1 'polypeptide(L)'
;MPKNNPTRSIACLTLVCCTLLIETNLSAQNEASAKSEEIKTLGSPTKYESLSKEKKESLRKILMEAANLLNGIRVQESLEKIIEAENMVSDFGPLYNLKGAAYTKIRDFDKAQAAFQRAVALNPKAVMTKFNLTEIHFVKKNYPLADKEFTKFLSLNKDLPKETKALVKYKVLICSLKQEKEAPAKEILKGFDYLDDHPAFYYSNAAIHFNKGEIIKANSWINAASKIYKPAINDVYNDSLIEAGWLENIE
;
A
#
# COMPACT_ATOMS: atom_id res chain seq x y z
N MET A 1 -13.39 -19.23 58.79
CA MET A 1 -14.42 -20.27 58.58
C MET A 1 -15.77 -19.58 58.70
N PRO A 2 -16.72 -19.75 57.76
CA PRO A 2 -17.37 -21.03 57.49
C PRO A 2 -17.56 -21.40 56.01
N LYS A 3 -17.85 -22.68 55.80
CA LYS A 3 -18.32 -23.31 54.56
C LYS A 3 -19.81 -23.01 54.36
N ASN A 4 -20.27 -22.95 53.11
CA ASN A 4 -21.57 -23.51 52.75
C ASN A 4 -21.65 -23.78 51.24
N ASN A 5 -21.83 -25.05 50.91
CA ASN A 5 -22.39 -25.52 49.64
C ASN A 5 -23.91 -25.60 49.83
N PRO A 6 -24.70 -25.47 48.75
CA PRO A 6 -25.49 -26.66 48.40
C PRO A 6 -25.62 -26.90 46.90
N THR A 7 -25.55 -28.19 46.57
CA THR A 7 -26.08 -28.83 45.36
C THR A 7 -27.55 -28.49 45.09
N ARG A 8 -27.91 -28.29 43.82
CA ARG A 8 -29.07 -28.95 43.18
C ARG A 8 -29.04 -28.83 41.64
N SER A 9 -29.15 -30.00 41.03
CA SER A 9 -29.54 -30.37 39.66
C SER A 9 -30.48 -29.40 38.93
N ILE A 10 -30.33 -29.27 37.61
CA ILE A 10 -31.39 -29.51 36.59
C ILE A 10 -30.72 -29.52 35.20
N ALA A 11 -30.87 -30.65 34.51
CA ALA A 11 -30.66 -30.80 33.09
C ALA A 11 -31.73 -30.00 32.32
N CYS A 12 -31.34 -29.26 31.28
CA CYS A 12 -32.09 -28.89 30.07
C CYS A 12 -31.62 -27.52 29.57
N LEU A 13 -30.72 -27.48 28.58
CA LEU A 13 -30.63 -26.39 27.60
C LEU A 13 -29.61 -26.73 26.49
N THR A 14 -29.76 -27.90 25.85
CA THR A 14 -28.95 -28.29 24.67
C THR A 14 -29.74 -28.29 23.36
N LEU A 15 -30.91 -27.66 23.29
CA LEU A 15 -31.74 -27.71 22.07
C LEU A 15 -32.15 -26.38 21.43
N VAL A 16 -31.65 -25.23 21.90
CA VAL A 16 -31.97 -23.92 21.28
C VAL A 16 -30.80 -23.32 20.48
N CYS A 17 -29.58 -23.84 20.59
CA CYS A 17 -28.45 -23.33 19.79
C CYS A 17 -28.29 -23.99 18.40
N CYS A 18 -28.94 -25.13 18.13
CA CYS A 18 -28.77 -25.79 16.83
C CYS A 18 -29.61 -25.16 15.71
N THR A 19 -30.75 -24.52 16.00
CA THR A 19 -31.58 -23.91 14.93
C THR A 19 -31.01 -22.58 14.44
N LEU A 20 -30.49 -21.73 15.34
CA LEU A 20 -29.84 -20.45 14.97
C LEU A 20 -28.50 -20.63 14.22
N LEU A 21 -27.77 -21.72 14.50
CA LEU A 21 -26.54 -22.06 13.76
C LEU A 21 -26.83 -22.67 12.38
N ILE A 22 -28.02 -23.26 12.17
CA ILE A 22 -28.42 -23.78 10.86
C ILE A 22 -28.94 -22.65 9.96
N GLU A 23 -29.75 -21.72 10.49
CA GLU A 23 -30.29 -20.60 9.70
C GLU A 23 -29.21 -19.60 9.23
N THR A 24 -28.21 -19.32 10.08
CA THR A 24 -27.07 -18.46 9.71
C THR A 24 -26.13 -19.13 8.69
N ASN A 25 -26.05 -20.46 8.70
CA ASN A 25 -25.24 -21.22 7.76
C ASN A 25 -25.97 -21.40 6.41
N LEU A 26 -27.31 -21.50 6.41
CA LEU A 26 -28.12 -21.57 5.20
C LEU A 26 -28.17 -20.21 4.48
N SER A 27 -28.27 -19.09 5.20
CA SER A 27 -28.22 -17.76 4.59
C SER A 27 -26.82 -17.44 4.02
N ALA A 28 -25.76 -17.79 4.74
CA ALA A 28 -24.38 -17.63 4.26
C ALA A 28 -24.05 -18.55 3.07
N GLN A 29 -24.55 -19.79 3.06
CA GLN A 29 -24.42 -20.70 1.92
C GLN A 29 -25.26 -20.23 0.72
N ASN A 30 -26.46 -19.67 0.94
CA ASN A 30 -27.29 -19.13 -0.12
C ASN A 30 -26.69 -17.86 -0.73
N GLU A 31 -26.13 -16.94 0.07
CA GLU A 31 -25.39 -15.77 -0.41
C GLU A 31 -24.09 -16.15 -1.13
N ALA A 32 -23.36 -17.15 -0.64
CA ALA A 32 -22.17 -17.69 -1.31
C ALA A 32 -22.54 -18.42 -2.61
N SER A 33 -23.65 -19.15 -2.64
CA SER A 33 -24.14 -19.84 -3.85
C SER A 33 -24.68 -18.85 -4.88
N ALA A 34 -25.40 -17.80 -4.44
CA ALA A 34 -25.89 -16.71 -5.30
C ALA A 34 -24.73 -15.91 -5.89
N LYS A 35 -23.69 -15.58 -5.09
CA LYS A 35 -22.44 -15.01 -5.61
C LYS A 35 -21.75 -15.97 -6.58
N SER A 36 -21.74 -17.28 -6.30
CA SER A 36 -21.13 -18.28 -7.19
C SER A 36 -21.91 -18.50 -8.50
N GLU A 37 -23.23 -18.27 -8.51
CA GLU A 37 -24.08 -18.34 -9.69
C GLU A 37 -24.06 -17.04 -10.50
N GLU A 38 -23.93 -15.87 -9.85
CA GLU A 38 -23.60 -14.61 -10.54
C GLU A 38 -22.23 -14.70 -11.24
N ILE A 39 -21.24 -15.33 -10.61
CA ILE A 39 -19.91 -15.57 -11.19
C ILE A 39 -19.96 -16.52 -12.42
N LYS A 40 -20.95 -17.41 -12.52
CA LYS A 40 -21.07 -18.36 -13.65
C LYS A 40 -21.52 -17.74 -14.98
N THR A 41 -21.91 -16.47 -15.02
CA THR A 41 -22.25 -15.77 -16.28
C THR A 41 -21.09 -15.02 -16.92
N LEU A 42 -19.91 -15.05 -16.31
CA LEU A 42 -18.73 -14.34 -16.80
C LEU A 42 -17.89 -15.22 -17.72
N GLY A 43 -17.96 -14.95 -19.02
CA GLY A 43 -17.02 -15.51 -19.99
C GLY A 43 -15.57 -15.25 -19.58
N SER A 44 -14.66 -16.15 -19.96
CA SER A 44 -13.24 -16.04 -19.64
C SER A 44 -12.69 -14.64 -19.97
N PRO A 45 -11.88 -14.00 -19.10
CA PRO A 45 -11.42 -12.64 -19.32
C PRO A 45 -10.73 -12.48 -20.69
N THR A 46 -11.27 -11.58 -21.50
CA THR A 46 -10.77 -11.29 -22.86
C THR A 46 -9.47 -10.48 -22.84
N LYS A 47 -8.70 -10.53 -23.94
CA LYS A 47 -7.52 -9.66 -24.11
C LYS A 47 -7.94 -8.20 -24.27
N TYR A 48 -7.20 -7.27 -23.67
CA TYR A 48 -7.50 -5.83 -23.68
C TYR A 48 -7.68 -5.29 -25.10
N GLU A 49 -6.82 -5.69 -26.02
CA GLU A 49 -6.85 -5.23 -27.41
C GLU A 49 -8.16 -5.57 -28.11
N SER A 50 -8.72 -6.75 -27.80
CA SER A 50 -9.96 -7.27 -28.39
C SER A 50 -11.24 -6.63 -27.85
N LEU A 51 -11.14 -5.82 -26.78
CA LEU A 51 -12.30 -5.13 -26.23
C LEU A 51 -12.82 -4.07 -27.20
N SER A 52 -14.15 -4.00 -27.34
CA SER A 52 -14.82 -2.91 -28.05
C SER A 52 -14.53 -1.57 -27.38
N LYS A 53 -14.77 -0.47 -28.11
CA LYS A 53 -14.58 0.89 -27.59
C LYS A 53 -15.42 1.13 -26.33
N GLU A 54 -16.66 0.65 -26.33
CA GLU A 54 -17.61 0.75 -25.21
C GLU A 54 -17.10 -0.02 -23.99
N LYS A 55 -16.58 -1.23 -24.18
CA LYS A 55 -15.99 -2.03 -23.10
C LYS A 55 -14.71 -1.39 -22.54
N LYS A 56 -13.86 -0.81 -23.38
CA LYS A 56 -12.66 -0.06 -22.93
C LYS A 56 -13.04 1.18 -22.10
N GLU A 57 -14.09 1.89 -22.51
CA GLU A 57 -14.59 3.05 -21.77
C GLU A 57 -15.23 2.64 -20.44
N SER A 58 -16.02 1.57 -20.43
CA SER A 58 -16.56 0.98 -19.20
C SER A 58 -15.45 0.56 -18.23
N LEU A 59 -14.44 -0.18 -18.71
CA LEU A 59 -13.27 -0.57 -17.91
C LEU A 59 -12.54 0.65 -17.34
N ARG A 60 -12.35 1.70 -18.15
CA ARG A 60 -11.73 2.95 -17.69
C ARG A 60 -12.52 3.57 -16.53
N LYS A 61 -13.84 3.64 -16.64
CA LYS A 61 -14.71 4.19 -15.60
C LYS A 61 -14.63 3.36 -14.31
N ILE A 62 -14.68 2.04 -14.40
CA ILE A 62 -14.55 1.13 -13.25
C ILE A 62 -13.21 1.36 -12.54
N LEU A 63 -12.11 1.45 -13.29
CA LEU A 63 -10.78 1.67 -12.70
C LEU A 63 -10.62 3.08 -12.12
N MET A 64 -11.25 4.10 -12.70
CA MET A 64 -11.30 5.45 -12.12
C MET A 64 -12.07 5.46 -10.81
N GLU A 65 -13.22 4.79 -10.75
CA GLU A 65 -14.01 4.63 -9.52
C GLU A 65 -13.20 3.90 -8.44
N ALA A 66 -12.59 2.77 -8.79
CA ALA A 66 -11.72 2.01 -7.90
C ALA A 66 -10.57 2.86 -7.34
N ALA A 67 -9.94 3.70 -8.17
CA ALA A 67 -8.87 4.60 -7.73
C ALA A 67 -9.38 5.68 -6.76
N ASN A 68 -10.56 6.25 -7.01
CA ASN A 68 -11.18 7.22 -6.12
C ASN A 68 -11.56 6.60 -4.77
N LEU A 69 -12.13 5.39 -4.78
CA LEU A 69 -12.44 4.64 -3.56
C LEU A 69 -11.17 4.36 -2.73
N LEU A 70 -10.07 3.99 -3.41
CA LEU A 70 -8.79 3.75 -2.75
C LEU A 70 -8.24 5.00 -2.06
N ASN A 71 -8.35 6.17 -2.71
CA ASN A 71 -7.95 7.45 -2.14
C ASN A 71 -8.82 7.84 -0.94
N GLY A 72 -10.11 7.50 -0.96
CA GLY A 72 -11.05 7.69 0.16
C GLY A 72 -10.99 6.62 1.25
N ILE A 73 -9.96 5.77 1.26
CA ILE A 73 -9.74 4.68 2.26
C ILE A 73 -10.82 3.57 2.19
N ARG A 74 -11.72 3.61 1.20
CA ARG A 74 -12.73 2.57 0.92
C ARG A 74 -12.11 1.40 0.16
N VAL A 75 -11.09 0.77 0.76
CA VAL A 75 -10.24 -0.22 0.08
C VAL A 75 -11.01 -1.47 -0.34
N GLN A 76 -11.99 -1.91 0.47
CA GLN A 76 -12.79 -3.09 0.16
C GLN A 76 -13.64 -2.88 -1.11
N GLU A 77 -14.31 -1.73 -1.22
CA GLU A 77 -15.12 -1.39 -2.39
C GLU A 77 -14.23 -1.15 -3.63
N SER A 78 -13.02 -0.60 -3.42
CA SER A 78 -12.02 -0.52 -4.48
C SER A 78 -11.64 -1.91 -5.02
N LEU A 79 -11.44 -2.89 -4.13
CA LEU A 79 -11.13 -4.27 -4.51
C LEU A 79 -12.29 -4.93 -5.27
N GLU A 80 -13.55 -4.65 -4.89
CA GLU A 80 -14.73 -5.14 -5.62
C GLU A 80 -14.76 -4.62 -7.06
N LYS A 81 -14.49 -3.33 -7.26
CA LYS A 81 -14.37 -2.72 -8.60
C LYS A 81 -13.19 -3.26 -9.39
N ILE A 82 -12.08 -3.57 -8.73
CA ILE A 82 -10.94 -4.24 -9.36
C ILE A 82 -11.32 -5.65 -9.82
N ILE A 83 -12.08 -6.41 -9.02
CA ILE A 83 -12.55 -7.75 -9.40
C ILE A 83 -13.49 -7.67 -10.61
N GLU A 84 -14.39 -6.68 -10.63
CA GLU A 84 -15.24 -6.38 -11.80
C GLU A 84 -14.39 -6.14 -13.05
N ALA A 85 -13.31 -5.37 -12.93
CA ALA A 85 -12.38 -5.14 -14.03
C ALA A 85 -11.61 -6.41 -14.46
N GLU A 86 -11.20 -7.28 -13.52
CA GLU A 86 -10.47 -8.53 -13.81
C GLU A 86 -11.32 -9.53 -14.59
N ASN A 87 -12.61 -9.49 -14.32
CA ASN A 87 -13.65 -10.24 -15.00
C ASN A 87 -13.82 -9.82 -16.47
N MET A 88 -13.50 -8.56 -16.80
CA MET A 88 -13.55 -8.05 -18.18
C MET A 88 -12.25 -8.31 -18.95
N VAL A 89 -11.10 -8.23 -18.27
CA VAL A 89 -9.77 -8.24 -18.92
C VAL A 89 -8.70 -8.87 -18.03
N SER A 90 -7.84 -9.72 -18.61
CA SER A 90 -6.75 -10.42 -17.89
C SER A 90 -5.35 -9.86 -18.11
N ASP A 91 -5.15 -8.99 -19.10
CA ASP A 91 -3.84 -8.53 -19.56
C ASP A 91 -3.72 -6.98 -19.57
N PHE A 92 -4.43 -6.30 -18.67
CA PHE A 92 -4.37 -4.85 -18.54
C PHE A 92 -3.52 -4.38 -17.35
N GLY A 93 -2.31 -3.89 -17.63
CA GLY A 93 -1.35 -3.47 -16.59
C GLY A 93 -1.88 -2.47 -15.54
N PRO A 94 -2.61 -1.40 -15.92
CA PRO A 94 -3.12 -0.41 -14.96
C PRO A 94 -4.07 -1.01 -13.90
N LEU A 95 -4.85 -2.02 -14.27
CA LEU A 95 -5.68 -2.77 -13.31
C LEU A 95 -4.80 -3.39 -12.23
N TYR A 96 -3.79 -4.15 -12.62
CA TYR A 96 -2.93 -4.87 -11.67
C TYR A 96 -2.08 -3.92 -10.82
N ASN A 97 -1.72 -2.76 -11.37
CA ASN A 97 -1.09 -1.70 -10.59
C ASN A 97 -2.03 -1.17 -9.50
N LEU A 98 -3.31 -0.95 -9.81
CA LEU A 98 -4.29 -0.51 -8.83
C LEU A 98 -4.58 -1.59 -7.77
N LYS A 99 -4.66 -2.86 -8.19
CA LYS A 99 -4.78 -4.01 -7.30
C LYS A 99 -3.60 -4.10 -6.31
N GLY A 100 -2.38 -3.88 -6.81
CA GLY A 100 -1.19 -3.80 -5.98
C GLY A 100 -1.28 -2.70 -4.94
N ALA A 101 -1.70 -1.50 -5.33
CA ALA A 101 -1.88 -0.37 -4.43
C ALA A 101 -2.96 -0.64 -3.36
N ALA A 102 -4.07 -1.28 -3.73
CA ALA A 102 -5.11 -1.69 -2.79
C ALA A 102 -4.58 -2.68 -1.75
N TYR A 103 -3.83 -3.69 -2.17
CA TYR A 103 -3.19 -4.63 -1.24
C TYR A 103 -2.13 -3.98 -0.35
N THR A 104 -1.36 -3.01 -0.86
CA THR A 104 -0.44 -2.23 -0.04
C THR A 104 -1.17 -1.49 1.08
N LYS A 105 -2.33 -0.88 0.80
CA LYS A 105 -3.11 -0.15 1.81
C LYS A 105 -3.62 -1.04 2.94
N ILE A 106 -4.00 -2.29 2.66
CA ILE A 106 -4.36 -3.26 3.70
C ILE A 106 -3.18 -4.07 4.26
N ARG A 107 -1.95 -3.65 3.93
CA ARG A 107 -0.68 -4.28 4.34
C ARG A 107 -0.52 -5.76 3.97
N ASP A 108 -1.27 -6.24 2.96
CA ASP A 108 -1.06 -7.56 2.34
C ASP A 108 0.05 -7.45 1.28
N PHE A 109 1.29 -7.32 1.76
CA PHE A 109 2.42 -7.00 0.89
C PHE A 109 2.78 -8.11 -0.10
N ASP A 110 2.46 -9.36 0.21
CA ASP A 110 2.74 -10.47 -0.69
C ASP A 110 1.79 -10.45 -1.89
N LYS A 111 0.49 -10.20 -1.66
CA LYS A 111 -0.44 -9.97 -2.78
C LYS A 111 -0.16 -8.69 -3.53
N ALA A 112 0.25 -7.63 -2.83
CA ALA A 112 0.67 -6.38 -3.46
C ALA A 112 1.85 -6.60 -4.41
N GLN A 113 2.89 -7.32 -3.96
CA GLN A 113 4.05 -7.67 -4.76
C GLN A 113 3.65 -8.47 -6.01
N ALA A 114 2.83 -9.50 -5.86
CA ALA A 114 2.38 -10.33 -6.98
C ALA A 114 1.60 -9.52 -8.02
N ALA A 115 0.71 -8.64 -7.57
CA ALA A 115 -0.07 -7.77 -8.45
C ALA A 115 0.84 -6.77 -9.20
N PHE A 116 1.78 -6.13 -8.51
CA PHE A 116 2.75 -5.23 -9.16
C PHE A 116 3.67 -5.96 -10.13
N GLN A 117 4.14 -7.16 -9.81
CA GLN A 117 4.94 -7.98 -10.73
C GLN A 117 4.15 -8.28 -12.02
N ARG A 118 2.87 -8.64 -11.90
CA ARG A 118 2.00 -8.83 -13.06
C ARG A 118 1.82 -7.54 -13.87
N ALA A 119 1.62 -6.41 -13.20
CA ALA A 119 1.51 -5.11 -13.85
C ALA A 119 2.79 -4.73 -14.63
N VAL A 120 3.97 -4.96 -14.04
CA VAL A 120 5.27 -4.72 -14.70
C VAL A 120 5.48 -5.67 -15.88
N ALA A 121 5.08 -6.94 -15.78
CA ALA A 121 5.17 -7.88 -16.89
C ALA A 121 4.31 -7.46 -18.09
N LEU A 122 3.11 -6.93 -17.83
CA LEU A 122 2.19 -6.44 -18.86
C LEU A 122 2.60 -5.10 -19.45
N ASN A 123 3.20 -4.21 -18.66
CA ASN A 123 3.74 -2.94 -19.12
C ASN A 123 5.14 -2.66 -18.54
N PRO A 124 6.21 -3.19 -19.17
CA PRO A 124 7.57 -2.96 -18.73
C PRO A 124 8.04 -1.50 -18.84
N LYS A 125 7.28 -0.62 -19.48
CA LYS A 125 7.61 0.82 -19.57
C LYS A 125 6.94 1.65 -18.48
N ALA A 126 6.05 1.07 -17.67
CA ALA A 126 5.39 1.78 -16.57
C ALA A 126 6.36 2.03 -15.41
N VAL A 127 7.07 3.15 -15.46
CA VAL A 127 8.09 3.53 -14.46
C VAL A 127 7.48 3.63 -13.06
N MET A 128 6.30 4.24 -12.90
CA MET A 128 5.65 4.33 -11.59
C MET A 128 5.23 2.97 -11.01
N THR A 129 4.84 2.01 -11.86
CA THR A 129 4.54 0.65 -11.40
C THR A 129 5.80 -0.07 -10.93
N LYS A 130 6.95 0.15 -11.59
CA LYS A 130 8.24 -0.35 -11.10
C LYS A 130 8.66 0.29 -9.78
N PHE A 131 8.39 1.59 -9.61
CA PHE A 131 8.59 2.27 -8.33
C PHE A 131 7.76 1.62 -7.23
N ASN A 132 6.45 1.43 -7.45
CA ASN A 132 5.57 0.78 -6.48
C ASN A 132 6.03 -0.64 -6.11
N LEU A 133 6.47 -1.43 -7.11
CA LEU A 133 7.05 -2.74 -6.85
C LEU A 133 8.31 -2.66 -5.98
N THR A 134 9.18 -1.67 -6.24
CA THR A 134 10.40 -1.44 -5.46
C THR A 134 10.07 -1.05 -4.02
N GLU A 135 9.05 -0.22 -3.84
CA GLU A 135 8.57 0.26 -2.54
C GLU A 135 8.05 -0.88 -1.65
N ILE A 136 7.59 -2.00 -2.21
CA ILE A 136 7.19 -3.17 -1.42
C ILE A 136 8.31 -3.64 -0.49
N HIS A 137 9.57 -3.64 -0.94
CA HIS A 137 10.68 -4.05 -0.08
C HIS A 137 10.90 -3.08 1.08
N PHE A 138 10.64 -1.80 0.87
CA PHE A 138 10.75 -0.76 1.89
C PHE A 138 9.68 -0.92 2.98
N VAL A 139 8.41 -1.09 2.60
CA VAL A 139 7.30 -1.25 3.57
C VAL A 139 7.30 -2.61 4.26
N LYS A 140 7.92 -3.63 3.64
CA LYS A 140 8.26 -4.92 4.30
C LYS A 140 9.47 -4.81 5.25
N LYS A 141 10.06 -3.61 5.39
CA LYS A 141 11.25 -3.33 6.22
C LYS A 141 12.49 -4.13 5.81
N ASN A 142 12.54 -4.65 4.59
CA ASN A 142 13.74 -5.28 4.03
C ASN A 142 14.65 -4.19 3.45
N TYR A 143 15.24 -3.39 4.33
CA TYR A 143 16.05 -2.23 3.95
C TYR A 143 17.25 -2.56 3.06
N PRO A 144 17.99 -3.67 3.26
CA PRO A 144 19.08 -4.04 2.35
C PRO A 144 18.61 -4.28 0.90
N LEU A 145 17.48 -4.96 0.71
CA LEU A 145 16.93 -5.20 -0.62
C LEU A 145 16.30 -3.92 -1.20
N ALA A 146 15.61 -3.14 -0.39
CA ALA A 146 15.02 -1.85 -0.81
C ALA A 146 16.11 -0.87 -1.30
N ASP A 147 17.21 -0.74 -0.57
CA ASP A 147 18.37 0.07 -0.95
C ASP A 147 18.92 -0.32 -2.34
N LYS A 148 19.15 -1.62 -2.54
CA LYS A 148 19.63 -2.18 -3.81
C LYS A 148 18.65 -1.90 -4.95
N GLU A 149 17.37 -2.19 -4.78
CA GLU A 149 16.39 -2.07 -5.85
C GLU A 149 16.04 -0.59 -6.14
N PHE A 150 16.01 0.31 -5.15
CA PHE A 150 15.87 1.75 -5.39
C PHE A 150 17.07 2.34 -6.13
N THR A 151 18.29 1.94 -5.76
CA THR A 151 19.51 2.37 -6.45
C THR A 151 19.52 1.92 -7.90
N LYS A 152 19.10 0.67 -8.16
CA LYS A 152 18.90 0.14 -9.52
C LYS A 152 17.77 0.88 -10.25
N PHE A 153 16.66 1.18 -9.59
CA PHE A 153 15.57 1.96 -10.16
C PHE A 153 16.06 3.34 -10.62
N LEU A 154 16.83 4.05 -9.82
CA LEU A 154 17.42 5.34 -10.19
C LEU A 154 18.40 5.23 -11.36
N SER A 155 19.24 4.19 -11.41
CA SER A 155 20.23 4.03 -12.48
C SER A 155 19.61 3.72 -13.85
N LEU A 156 18.49 2.98 -13.85
CA LEU A 156 17.75 2.63 -15.06
C LEU A 156 16.81 3.74 -15.56
N ASN A 157 16.43 4.68 -14.71
CA ASN A 157 15.47 5.74 -15.04
C ASN A 157 16.10 7.13 -14.84
N LYS A 158 17.09 7.46 -15.68
CA LYS A 158 17.88 8.71 -15.56
C LYS A 158 17.06 9.97 -15.83
N ASP A 159 15.96 9.87 -16.57
CA ASP A 159 15.13 11.01 -16.97
C ASP A 159 13.92 11.24 -16.05
N LEU A 160 13.92 10.65 -14.85
CA LEU A 160 12.87 10.89 -13.86
C LEU A 160 12.77 12.40 -13.48
N PRO A 161 11.55 12.88 -13.17
CA PRO A 161 11.36 14.19 -12.54
C PRO A 161 12.23 14.35 -11.30
N LYS A 162 12.65 15.60 -11.00
CA LYS A 162 13.57 15.89 -9.90
C LYS A 162 12.98 15.45 -8.55
N GLU A 163 11.70 15.71 -8.35
CA GLU A 163 10.92 15.40 -7.16
C GLU A 163 10.84 13.88 -6.95
N THR A 164 10.61 13.11 -8.03
CA THR A 164 10.62 11.65 -7.96
C THR A 164 12.01 11.11 -7.61
N LYS A 165 13.07 11.65 -8.22
CA LYS A 165 14.46 11.28 -7.87
C LYS A 165 14.76 11.58 -6.41
N ALA A 166 14.31 12.74 -5.92
CA ALA A 166 14.55 13.17 -4.56
C ALA A 166 13.84 12.26 -3.54
N LEU A 167 12.57 11.93 -3.78
CA LEU A 167 11.83 10.98 -2.94
C LEU A 167 12.51 9.61 -2.89
N VAL A 168 12.94 9.07 -4.03
CA VAL A 168 13.62 7.76 -4.07
C VAL A 168 14.97 7.84 -3.35
N LYS A 169 15.77 8.88 -3.58
CA LYS A 169 17.05 9.09 -2.87
C LYS A 169 16.84 9.21 -1.36
N TYR A 170 15.80 9.91 -0.93
CA TYR A 170 15.43 10.00 0.48
C TYR A 170 15.07 8.62 1.06
N LYS A 171 14.32 7.77 0.34
CA LYS A 171 14.08 6.39 0.77
C LYS A 171 15.37 5.56 0.86
N VAL A 172 16.31 5.73 -0.07
CA VAL A 172 17.65 5.10 0.00
C VAL A 172 18.43 5.59 1.23
N LEU A 173 18.34 6.88 1.57
CA LEU A 173 18.92 7.45 2.78
C LEU A 173 18.33 6.80 4.03
N ILE A 174 17.00 6.65 4.11
CA ILE A 174 16.35 5.92 5.22
C ILE A 174 16.87 4.47 5.27
N CYS A 175 16.91 3.76 4.14
CA CYS A 175 17.42 2.40 4.10
C CYS A 175 18.87 2.31 4.61
N SER A 176 19.71 3.30 4.32
CA SER A 176 21.08 3.38 4.83
C SER A 176 21.10 3.55 6.35
N LEU A 177 20.31 4.48 6.88
CA LEU A 177 20.20 4.73 8.33
C LEU A 177 19.68 3.50 9.09
N LYS A 178 18.65 2.82 8.56
CA LYS A 178 18.10 1.59 9.16
C LYS A 178 19.05 0.40 9.10
N GLN A 179 20.10 0.49 8.29
CA GLN A 179 21.23 -0.45 8.25
C GLN A 179 22.44 0.05 9.06
N GLU A 180 22.28 1.09 9.87
CA GLU A 180 23.35 1.73 10.69
C GLU A 180 24.48 2.34 9.84
N LYS A 181 24.22 2.66 8.57
CA LYS A 181 25.18 3.26 7.64
C LYS A 181 24.97 4.78 7.56
N GLU A 182 25.54 5.52 8.50
CA GLU A 182 25.38 6.99 8.53
C GLU A 182 26.14 7.71 7.41
N ALA A 183 27.32 7.23 7.00
CA ALA A 183 28.14 7.89 5.97
C ALA A 183 27.44 7.97 4.59
N PRO A 184 26.87 6.87 4.04
CA PRO A 184 26.07 6.95 2.81
C PRO A 184 24.85 7.86 2.94
N ALA A 185 24.16 7.84 4.08
CA ALA A 185 23.01 8.71 4.34
C ALA A 185 23.40 10.20 4.27
N LYS A 186 24.53 10.58 4.90
CA LYS A 186 25.06 11.95 4.83
C LYS A 186 25.48 12.33 3.42
N GLU A 187 26.05 11.40 2.66
CA GLU A 187 26.44 11.69 1.27
C GLU A 187 25.22 11.97 0.39
N ILE A 188 24.12 11.22 0.57
CA ILE A 188 22.86 11.49 -0.13
C ILE A 188 22.30 12.85 0.27
N LEU A 189 22.32 13.19 1.57
CA LEU A 189 21.83 14.48 2.06
C LEU A 189 22.54 15.68 1.42
N LYS A 190 23.85 15.60 1.16
CA LYS A 190 24.59 16.68 0.47
C LYS A 190 24.06 16.99 -0.93
N GLY A 191 23.35 16.03 -1.54
CA GLY A 191 22.71 16.21 -2.84
C GLY A 191 21.32 16.86 -2.80
N PHE A 192 20.86 17.30 -1.62
CA PHE A 192 19.63 18.06 -1.43
C PHE A 192 19.95 19.48 -0.97
N ASP A 193 19.14 20.44 -1.41
CA ASP A 193 19.23 21.84 -1.01
C ASP A 193 17.95 22.26 -0.26
N TYR A 194 18.07 23.18 0.68
CA TYR A 194 16.94 23.71 1.43
C TYR A 194 16.02 24.60 0.56
N LEU A 195 16.51 25.05 -0.61
CA LEU A 195 15.76 25.81 -1.60
C LEU A 195 15.09 24.93 -2.67
N ASP A 196 15.24 23.60 -2.59
CA ASP A 196 14.59 22.69 -3.53
C ASP A 196 13.06 22.83 -3.47
N ASP A 197 12.38 22.59 -4.59
CA ASP A 197 10.92 22.58 -4.73
C ASP A 197 10.25 21.36 -4.05
N HIS A 198 11.05 20.53 -3.37
CA HIS A 198 10.64 19.36 -2.62
C HIS A 198 11.28 19.34 -1.21
N PRO A 199 10.64 18.69 -0.22
CA PRO A 199 11.07 18.78 1.18
C PRO A 199 12.19 17.80 1.57
N ALA A 200 12.85 17.15 0.60
CA ALA A 200 13.81 16.07 0.83
C ALA A 200 14.96 16.48 1.77
N PHE A 201 15.46 17.72 1.69
CA PHE A 201 16.50 18.22 2.60
C PHE A 201 16.04 18.18 4.07
N TYR A 202 14.84 18.70 4.34
CA TYR A 202 14.28 18.77 5.69
C TYR A 202 13.99 17.38 6.26
N TYR A 203 13.33 16.51 5.49
CA TYR A 203 12.99 15.16 5.94
C TYR A 203 14.22 14.26 6.08
N SER A 204 15.25 14.46 5.27
CA SER A 204 16.53 13.75 5.42
C SER A 204 17.24 14.14 6.72
N ASN A 205 17.23 15.43 7.08
CA ASN A 205 17.73 15.86 8.39
C ASN A 205 16.88 15.29 9.54
N ALA A 206 15.55 15.29 9.40
CA ALA A 206 14.66 14.68 10.38
C ALA A 206 14.99 13.19 10.59
N ALA A 207 15.11 12.41 9.51
CA ALA A 207 15.48 11.00 9.55
C ALA A 207 16.83 10.76 10.25
N ILE A 208 17.85 11.58 9.99
CA ILE A 208 19.16 11.48 10.66
C ILE A 208 19.02 11.72 12.17
N HIS A 209 18.25 12.72 12.57
CA HIS A 209 18.03 13.02 13.99
C HIS A 209 17.20 11.94 14.69
N PHE A 210 16.17 11.39 14.03
CA PHE A 210 15.44 10.23 14.55
C PHE A 210 16.35 9.02 14.75
N ASN A 211 17.23 8.75 13.78
CA ASN A 211 18.19 7.64 13.90
C ASN A 211 19.17 7.81 15.07
N LYS A 212 19.36 9.04 15.55
CA LYS A 212 20.19 9.37 16.73
C LYS A 212 19.40 9.43 18.04
N GLY A 213 18.09 9.22 18.01
CA GLY A 213 17.20 9.42 19.17
C GLY A 213 16.92 10.89 19.50
N GLU A 214 17.29 11.83 18.64
CA GLU A 214 17.14 13.27 18.87
C GLU A 214 15.76 13.78 18.42
N ILE A 215 14.70 13.24 19.04
CA ILE A 215 13.29 13.40 18.63
C ILE A 215 12.89 14.88 18.49
N ILE A 216 13.28 15.74 19.44
CA ILE A 216 12.95 17.17 19.41
C ILE A 216 13.57 17.86 18.18
N LYS A 217 14.83 17.56 17.86
CA LYS A 217 15.50 18.11 16.67
C LYS A 217 14.84 17.59 15.41
N ALA A 218 14.52 16.30 15.36
CA ALA A 218 13.85 15.69 14.20
C ALA A 218 12.50 16.37 13.91
N ASN A 219 11.66 16.56 14.93
CA ASN A 219 10.38 17.24 14.80
C ASN A 219 10.52 18.72 14.42
N SER A 220 11.60 19.39 14.84
CA SER A 220 11.86 20.77 14.42
C SER A 220 12.10 20.88 12.90
N TRP A 221 12.74 19.88 12.28
CA TRP A 221 12.94 19.82 10.84
C TRP A 221 11.63 19.57 10.08
N ILE A 222 10.77 18.69 10.60
CA ILE A 222 9.44 18.45 10.02
C ILE A 222 8.59 19.74 10.09
N ASN A 223 8.60 20.44 11.23
CA ASN A 223 7.88 21.71 11.39
C ASN A 223 8.41 22.79 10.43
N ALA A 224 9.72 22.84 10.19
CA ALA A 224 10.29 23.74 9.20
C ALA A 224 9.78 23.41 7.79
N ALA A 225 9.74 22.13 7.41
CA ALA A 225 9.19 21.71 6.12
C ALA A 225 7.69 22.07 5.97
N SER A 226 6.89 21.87 7.01
CA SER A 226 5.44 22.14 6.97
C SER A 226 5.09 23.62 6.80
N LYS A 227 6.03 24.53 7.10
CA LYS A 227 5.86 25.97 6.86
C LYS A 227 6.14 26.39 5.42
N ILE A 228 6.87 25.57 4.67
CA ILE A 228 7.38 25.89 3.33
C ILE A 228 6.56 25.16 2.27
N TYR A 229 6.30 23.86 2.48
CA TYR A 229 5.67 23.00 1.48
C TYR A 229 4.20 22.72 1.82
N LYS A 230 3.39 22.46 0.78
CA LYS A 230 1.98 22.09 0.94
C LYS A 230 1.84 20.76 1.69
N PRO A 231 0.75 20.54 2.46
CA PRO A 231 0.53 19.29 3.20
C PRO A 231 0.71 18.04 2.33
N ALA A 232 0.05 17.98 1.18
CA ALA A 232 0.12 16.84 0.27
C ALA A 232 1.55 16.47 -0.19
N ILE A 233 2.50 17.41 -0.21
CA ILE A 233 3.91 17.11 -0.56
C ILE A 233 4.64 16.57 0.68
N ASN A 234 4.41 17.18 1.84
CA ASN A 234 5.00 16.75 3.11
C ASN A 234 4.55 15.33 3.49
N ASP A 235 3.26 15.01 3.30
CA ASP A 235 2.67 13.71 3.66
C ASP A 235 3.42 12.55 3.01
N VAL A 236 3.81 12.70 1.73
CA VAL A 236 4.58 11.68 0.99
C VAL A 236 5.93 11.35 1.64
N TYR A 237 6.59 12.36 2.22
CA TYR A 237 7.87 12.16 2.92
C TYR A 237 7.66 11.71 4.37
N ASN A 238 6.61 12.18 5.01
CA ASN A 238 6.20 11.83 6.36
C ASN A 238 5.85 10.33 6.47
N ASP A 239 5.11 9.81 5.50
CA ASP A 239 4.77 8.39 5.39
C ASP A 239 6.02 7.50 5.45
N SER A 240 7.12 7.93 4.83
CA SER A 240 8.36 7.15 4.84
C SER A 240 9.02 7.09 6.23
N LEU A 241 8.83 8.12 7.08
CA LEU A 241 9.29 8.10 8.47
C LEU A 241 8.39 7.22 9.36
N ILE A 242 7.08 7.21 9.10
CA ILE A 242 6.12 6.30 9.75
C ILE A 242 6.49 4.85 9.43
N GLU A 243 6.71 4.52 8.16
CA GLU A 243 7.11 3.18 7.72
C GLU A 243 8.48 2.76 8.29
N ALA A 244 9.38 3.72 8.50
CA ALA A 244 10.66 3.50 9.18
C ALA A 244 10.53 3.24 10.70
N GLY A 245 9.34 3.49 11.27
CA GLY A 245 9.04 3.34 12.69
C GLY A 245 9.56 4.49 13.55
N TRP A 246 9.79 5.67 12.97
CA TRP A 246 10.25 6.86 13.71
C TRP A 246 9.11 7.80 14.09
N LEU A 247 8.00 7.73 13.38
CA LEU A 247 6.77 8.44 13.69
C LEU A 247 5.66 7.43 13.94
N GLU A 248 4.75 7.79 14.85
CA GLU A 248 3.50 7.07 15.03
C GLU A 248 2.53 7.42 13.90
N ASN A 249 1.77 6.43 13.45
CA ASN A 249 0.63 6.67 12.59
C ASN A 249 -0.50 7.23 13.46
N ILE A 250 -0.66 8.55 13.45
CA ILE A 250 -1.76 9.22 14.15
C ILE A 250 -2.91 9.31 13.13
N GLU A 251 -3.74 8.27 13.08
CA GLU A 251 -4.97 8.23 12.28
C GLU A 251 -6.05 9.17 12.83
#